data_AF-A0AAW1MYR6-F1
#
_entry.id   AF-A0AAW1MYR6-F1
#
_cell.length_a   1.000
_cell.length_b   1.000
_cell.length_c   1.000
_cell.angle_alpha   90.00
_cell.angle_beta   90.00
_cell.angle_gamma   90.00
#
_symmetry.space_group_name_H-M   'P 1'
#
loop_
_entity.id
_entity.type
_entity.pdbx_description
1 polymer ?
#
loop_
_entity_poly.entity_id
_entity_poly.type
_entity_poly.pdbx_seq_one_letter_code
_entity_poly.pdbx_strand_id
1 'polypeptide(L)'
;MFINNLEKLVQSKKGFQYAYHVDEGRNLCRVFWTDAHGKSAYLGFGDGVSFDPTYGTNKYCMVFTPFTGIDNQKKSVTFACALLSNEDEESFVWLLITDQDPAIRNAVPIVFKTARHRFYMWHIMNKVADEIDIITRKETDILSLESHALTLYTHELFYEIQEEINSSMYGVGIVGYIRSASVEMTTVPEDSQRNKIFGVQYNALTSDVLCTCKLFERRELICMHIFWVFSNKVLKTIPKKYILPQWSKNALRGPIYDLNGNIFENYDTADELQLEMSKVWSEFYNVISAVAKKEAAVLRGLQRVLKEFKDTVEQTTERMSKQQEMEMLIGCSALNEVRILPPRHSKNKGSGKRIVTSKNKAIEKAKKPKRSCGNSNRLA
;
A
#
# COMPACT_ATOMS: atom_id res chain seq x y z
N MET A 1 -30.45 7.29 -43.09
CA MET A 1 -30.68 5.83 -43.03
C MET A 1 -31.54 5.42 -41.83
N PHE A 2 -31.26 5.92 -40.61
CA PHE A 2 -32.05 5.57 -39.41
C PHE A 2 -33.50 6.09 -39.45
N ILE A 3 -33.73 7.39 -39.71
CA ILE A 3 -35.09 7.96 -39.79
C ILE A 3 -35.93 7.31 -40.90
N ASN A 4 -35.35 7.05 -42.07
CA ASN A 4 -36.03 6.34 -43.15
C ASN A 4 -36.51 4.93 -42.74
N ASN A 5 -35.83 4.28 -41.79
CA ASN A 5 -36.30 3.00 -41.24
C ASN A 5 -37.52 3.21 -40.32
N LEU A 6 -37.55 4.29 -39.52
CA LEU A 6 -38.72 4.65 -38.72
C LEU A 6 -39.93 5.01 -39.61
N GLU A 7 -39.70 5.70 -40.73
CA GLU A 7 -40.75 6.00 -41.72
C GLU A 7 -41.35 4.71 -42.32
N LYS A 8 -40.50 3.74 -42.67
CA LYS A 8 -40.94 2.41 -43.12
C LYS A 8 -41.75 1.69 -42.03
N LEU A 9 -41.40 1.85 -40.76
CA LEU A 9 -42.15 1.27 -39.64
C LEU A 9 -43.52 1.92 -39.47
N VAL A 10 -43.65 3.23 -39.68
CA VAL A 10 -44.97 3.91 -39.69
C VAL A 10 -45.87 3.35 -40.80
N GLN A 11 -45.31 3.11 -41.99
CA GLN A 11 -46.06 2.58 -43.13
C GLN A 11 -46.46 1.11 -42.94
N SER A 12 -45.60 0.30 -42.31
CA SER A 12 -45.80 -1.15 -42.18
C SER A 12 -46.47 -1.59 -40.88
N LYS A 13 -46.36 -0.83 -39.78
CA LYS A 13 -46.90 -1.18 -38.47
C LYS A 13 -47.94 -0.16 -38.01
N LYS A 14 -49.21 -0.57 -38.03
CA LYS A 14 -50.33 0.25 -37.55
C LYS A 14 -50.09 0.64 -36.09
N GLY A 15 -50.13 1.95 -35.82
CA GLY A 15 -49.95 2.49 -34.47
C GLY A 15 -48.50 2.76 -34.06
N PHE A 16 -47.51 2.53 -34.93
CA PHE A 16 -46.15 3.02 -34.69
C PHE A 16 -46.09 4.55 -34.81
N GLN A 17 -45.42 5.21 -33.86
CA GLN A 17 -45.23 6.66 -33.83
C GLN A 17 -43.79 6.98 -33.43
N TYR A 18 -43.27 8.07 -33.99
CA TYR A 18 -41.96 8.58 -33.64
C TYR A 18 -41.92 10.10 -33.75
N ALA A 19 -40.98 10.71 -33.04
CA ALA A 19 -40.63 12.13 -33.11
C ALA A 19 -39.11 12.26 -33.11
N TYR A 20 -38.57 13.29 -33.74
CA TYR A 20 -37.14 13.54 -33.75
C TYR A 20 -36.81 15.03 -33.86
N HIS A 21 -35.59 15.36 -33.49
CA HIS A 21 -35.02 16.71 -33.58
C HIS A 21 -33.63 16.64 -34.23
N VAL A 22 -33.35 17.61 -35.10
CA VAL A 22 -32.03 17.81 -35.70
C VAL A 22 -31.44 19.14 -35.25
N ASP A 23 -30.13 19.20 -35.03
CA ASP A 23 -29.44 20.46 -34.73
C ASP A 23 -29.36 21.39 -35.96
N GLU A 24 -28.74 22.56 -35.77
CA GLU A 24 -28.44 23.54 -36.83
C GLU A 24 -27.61 22.92 -37.97
N GLY A 25 -26.77 21.94 -37.66
CA GLY A 25 -25.95 21.18 -38.61
C GLY A 25 -26.71 20.06 -39.34
N ARG A 26 -28.01 19.89 -39.10
CA ARG A 26 -28.88 18.81 -39.60
C ARG A 26 -28.47 17.41 -39.11
N ASN A 27 -27.74 17.31 -38.01
CA ASN A 27 -27.42 16.04 -37.37
C ASN A 27 -28.60 15.62 -36.49
N LEU A 28 -28.88 14.31 -36.45
CA LEU A 28 -29.89 13.77 -35.57
C LEU A 28 -29.41 13.83 -34.11
N CYS A 29 -30.09 14.63 -33.29
CA CYS A 29 -29.73 14.80 -31.89
C CYS A 29 -30.66 14.04 -30.96
N ARG A 30 -31.94 13.97 -31.32
CA ARG A 30 -32.96 13.40 -30.42
C ARG A 30 -33.96 12.62 -31.24
N VAL A 31 -34.32 11.43 -30.79
CA VAL A 31 -35.36 10.62 -31.42
C VAL A 31 -36.08 9.79 -30.37
N PHE A 32 -37.40 9.79 -30.45
CA PHE A 32 -38.31 9.06 -29.58
C PHE A 32 -39.23 8.22 -30.46
N TRP A 33 -39.53 6.99 -30.05
CA TRP A 33 -40.50 6.15 -30.74
C TRP A 33 -41.25 5.22 -29.81
N THR A 34 -42.45 4.86 -30.23
CA THR A 34 -43.34 3.90 -29.54
C THR A 34 -44.16 3.13 -30.58
N ASP A 35 -44.53 1.90 -30.26
CA ASP A 35 -45.42 1.10 -31.07
C ASP A 35 -46.84 1.03 -30.47
N ALA A 36 -47.74 0.29 -31.14
CA ALA A 36 -49.11 0.15 -30.66
C ALA A 36 -49.19 -0.53 -29.28
N HIS A 37 -48.28 -1.48 -29.02
CA HIS A 37 -48.23 -2.21 -27.76
C HIS A 37 -47.77 -1.30 -26.62
N GLY A 38 -46.68 -0.56 -26.82
CA GLY A 38 -46.14 0.37 -25.84
C GLY A 38 -47.14 1.45 -25.43
N LYS A 39 -47.90 2.00 -26.39
CA LYS A 39 -48.99 2.94 -26.10
C LYS A 39 -50.13 2.31 -25.31
N SER A 40 -50.57 1.10 -25.69
CA SER A 40 -51.61 0.39 -24.96
C SER A 40 -51.16 0.04 -23.53
N ALA A 41 -49.89 -0.32 -23.36
CA ALA A 41 -49.30 -0.61 -22.06
C ALA A 41 -49.22 0.66 -21.20
N TYR A 42 -48.84 1.80 -21.77
CA TYR A 42 -48.83 3.07 -21.05
C TYR A 42 -50.23 3.48 -20.57
N LEU A 43 -51.27 3.28 -21.40
CA LEU A 43 -52.65 3.55 -20.99
C LEU A 43 -53.14 2.67 -19.83
N GLY A 44 -52.61 1.45 -19.71
CA GLY A 44 -53.00 0.51 -18.65
C GLY A 44 -52.11 0.52 -17.40
N PHE A 45 -50.83 0.89 -17.54
CA PHE A 45 -49.80 0.74 -16.51
C PHE A 45 -48.91 1.98 -16.32
N GLY A 46 -49.31 3.13 -16.89
CA GLY A 46 -48.54 4.38 -16.86
C GLY A 46 -48.52 5.12 -15.52
N ASP A 47 -49.12 4.56 -14.46
CA ASP A 47 -49.12 5.14 -13.11
C ASP A 47 -47.71 5.25 -12.50
N GLY A 48 -46.79 4.38 -12.93
CA GLY A 48 -45.39 4.40 -12.58
C GLY A 48 -44.52 4.17 -13.82
N VAL A 49 -43.75 5.19 -14.20
CA VAL A 49 -42.82 5.12 -15.32
C VAL A 49 -41.40 5.25 -14.79
N SER A 50 -40.58 4.28 -15.12
CA SER A 50 -39.13 4.34 -15.00
C SER A 50 -38.54 4.58 -16.37
N PHE A 51 -37.51 5.40 -16.44
CA PHE A 51 -36.71 5.56 -17.64
C PHE A 51 -35.24 5.59 -17.19
N ASP A 52 -34.34 5.09 -18.03
CA ASP A 52 -32.96 4.83 -17.62
C ASP A 52 -32.00 5.21 -18.76
N PRO A 53 -31.29 6.35 -18.68
CA PRO A 53 -30.35 6.78 -19.69
C PRO A 53 -28.96 6.15 -19.53
N THR A 54 -28.75 5.16 -18.66
CA THR A 54 -27.41 4.59 -18.44
C THR A 54 -26.84 3.80 -19.63
N TYR A 55 -27.63 3.54 -20.68
CA TYR A 55 -27.19 2.80 -21.85
C TYR A 55 -26.45 3.68 -22.87
N GLY A 56 -25.13 3.84 -22.71
CA GLY A 56 -24.26 4.36 -23.77
C GLY A 56 -23.74 3.23 -24.67
N THR A 57 -24.36 2.97 -25.84
CA THR A 57 -24.01 1.74 -26.61
C THR A 57 -24.11 1.79 -28.13
N ASN A 58 -24.61 2.85 -28.77
CA ASN A 58 -24.75 2.82 -30.23
C ASN A 58 -23.51 3.36 -30.97
N LYS A 59 -23.33 2.95 -32.24
CA LYS A 59 -22.22 3.40 -33.12
C LYS A 59 -22.20 4.91 -33.41
N TYR A 60 -23.21 5.64 -32.94
CA TYR A 60 -23.38 7.08 -33.10
C TYR A 60 -23.18 7.82 -31.77
N CYS A 61 -22.70 7.13 -30.73
CA CYS A 61 -22.51 7.65 -29.38
C CYS A 61 -23.77 8.29 -28.78
N MET A 62 -24.97 7.88 -29.22
CA MET A 62 -26.21 8.33 -28.62
C MET A 62 -26.61 7.42 -27.45
N VAL A 63 -27.11 8.05 -26.40
CA VAL A 63 -27.62 7.43 -25.19
C VAL A 63 -28.98 6.81 -25.48
N PHE A 64 -29.13 5.51 -25.22
CA PHE A 64 -30.41 4.81 -25.32
C PHE A 64 -31.17 4.92 -24.00
N THR A 65 -32.45 5.27 -24.09
CA THR A 65 -33.27 5.53 -22.92
C THR A 65 -34.64 4.85 -23.10
N PRO A 66 -34.86 3.66 -22.53
CA PRO A 66 -36.15 2.99 -22.58
C PRO A 66 -37.11 3.59 -21.54
N PHE A 67 -38.39 3.67 -21.92
CA PHE A 67 -39.51 3.94 -21.00
C PHE A 67 -40.11 2.63 -20.57
N THR A 68 -40.09 2.35 -19.29
CA THR A 68 -40.57 1.10 -18.73
C THR A 68 -41.53 1.34 -17.58
N GLY A 69 -42.48 0.44 -17.39
CA GLY A 69 -43.29 0.38 -16.19
C GLY A 69 -43.47 -1.08 -15.76
N ILE A 70 -44.39 -1.29 -14.84
CA ILE A 70 -44.67 -2.60 -14.26
C ILE A 70 -46.13 -2.95 -14.50
N ASP A 71 -46.39 -4.12 -15.07
CA ASP A 71 -47.75 -4.63 -15.24
C ASP A 71 -48.33 -5.25 -13.96
N ASN A 72 -49.59 -5.67 -14.01
CA ASN A 72 -50.27 -6.33 -12.88
C ASN A 72 -49.63 -7.67 -12.45
N GLN A 73 -48.75 -8.26 -13.27
CA GLN A 73 -48.00 -9.49 -12.97
C GLN A 73 -46.58 -9.18 -12.46
N LYS A 74 -46.27 -7.92 -12.16
CA LYS A 74 -44.94 -7.45 -11.74
C LYS A 74 -43.86 -7.62 -12.81
N LYS A 75 -44.24 -7.72 -14.09
CA LYS A 75 -43.30 -7.82 -15.21
C LYS A 75 -42.98 -6.43 -15.74
N SER A 76 -41.72 -6.24 -16.14
CA SER A 76 -41.31 -5.02 -16.83
C SER A 76 -41.95 -4.95 -18.20
N VAL A 77 -42.53 -3.80 -18.53
CA VAL A 77 -43.15 -3.53 -19.83
C VAL A 77 -42.57 -2.23 -20.39
N THR A 78 -42.09 -2.28 -21.64
CA THR A 78 -41.58 -1.10 -22.34
C THR A 78 -42.72 -0.32 -23.01
N PHE A 79 -42.84 0.96 -22.69
CA PHE A 79 -43.81 1.89 -23.26
C PHE A 79 -43.30 2.56 -24.53
N ALA A 80 -42.02 2.93 -24.54
CA ALA A 80 -41.38 3.67 -25.61
C ALA A 80 -39.86 3.57 -25.48
N CYS A 81 -39.14 4.10 -26.45
CA CYS A 81 -37.68 4.21 -26.41
C CYS A 81 -37.22 5.55 -26.97
N ALA A 82 -36.01 5.93 -26.59
CA ALA A 82 -35.37 7.15 -27.06
C ALA A 82 -33.88 6.98 -27.32
N LEU A 83 -33.35 7.86 -28.18
CA LEU A 83 -31.92 8.10 -28.34
C LEU A 83 -31.63 9.60 -28.23
N LEU A 84 -30.64 9.95 -27.41
CA LEU A 84 -30.17 11.32 -27.19
C LEU A 84 -28.68 11.46 -27.53
N SER A 85 -28.30 12.54 -28.21
CA SER A 85 -26.89 12.87 -28.46
C SER A 85 -26.20 13.41 -27.21
N ASN A 86 -26.94 14.14 -26.36
CA ASN A 86 -26.45 14.73 -25.12
C ASN A 86 -27.45 14.53 -23.98
N GLU A 87 -26.93 14.39 -22.77
CA GLU A 87 -27.69 14.47 -21.52
C GLU A 87 -27.71 15.93 -21.05
N ASP A 88 -28.54 16.77 -21.67
CA ASP A 88 -28.70 18.20 -21.33
C ASP A 88 -30.17 18.60 -21.12
N GLU A 89 -30.41 19.78 -20.53
CA GLU A 89 -31.75 20.23 -20.17
C GLU A 89 -32.71 20.30 -21.32
N GLU A 90 -32.28 20.86 -22.44
CA GLU A 90 -33.13 20.98 -23.62
C GLU A 90 -33.48 19.59 -24.17
N SER A 91 -32.53 18.66 -24.15
CA SER A 91 -32.73 17.28 -24.59
C SER A 91 -33.69 16.52 -23.71
N PHE A 92 -33.60 16.69 -22.39
CA PHE A 92 -34.54 16.08 -21.48
C PHE A 92 -35.91 16.77 -21.47
N VAL A 93 -36.00 18.11 -21.54
CA VAL A 93 -37.29 18.80 -21.74
C VAL A 93 -37.99 18.29 -23.00
N TRP A 94 -37.23 18.07 -24.08
CA TRP A 94 -37.75 17.50 -25.32
C TRP A 94 -38.18 16.03 -25.16
N LEU A 95 -37.37 15.22 -24.46
CA LEU A 95 -37.54 13.77 -24.40
C LEU A 95 -38.54 13.34 -23.34
N LEU A 96 -38.43 13.95 -22.18
CA LEU A 96 -38.81 13.32 -20.95
C LEU A 96 -38.97 14.20 -19.74
N ILE A 97 -40.00 13.80 -19.04
CA ILE A 97 -40.11 13.94 -17.62
C ILE A 97 -39.26 12.88 -16.89
N THR A 98 -38.32 13.35 -16.04
CA THR A 98 -37.44 12.65 -15.05
C THR A 98 -36.21 11.93 -15.65
N ASP A 99 -35.00 11.71 -15.05
CA ASP A 99 -34.32 11.71 -13.72
C ASP A 99 -32.80 12.10 -13.86
N GLN A 100 -32.17 12.45 -12.72
CA GLN A 100 -30.74 12.64 -12.37
C GLN A 100 -29.99 13.88 -12.85
N ASP A 101 -30.55 14.70 -13.73
CA ASP A 101 -29.93 15.98 -14.09
C ASP A 101 -30.60 17.15 -13.32
N PRO A 102 -29.87 18.12 -12.75
CA PRO A 102 -30.43 19.40 -12.30
C PRO A 102 -31.43 20.02 -13.29
N ALA A 103 -31.18 19.83 -14.58
CA ALA A 103 -32.06 20.17 -15.68
C ALA A 103 -33.42 19.48 -15.62
N ILE A 104 -33.42 18.19 -15.34
CA ILE A 104 -34.62 17.37 -15.31
C ILE A 104 -35.51 17.76 -14.13
N ARG A 105 -34.92 18.01 -12.95
CA ARG A 105 -35.66 18.50 -11.78
C ARG A 105 -36.50 19.74 -12.11
N ASN A 106 -36.02 20.60 -13.01
CA ASN A 106 -36.73 21.79 -13.47
C ASN A 106 -37.77 21.48 -14.57
N ALA A 107 -37.54 20.47 -15.40
CA ALA A 107 -38.43 20.06 -16.48
C ALA A 107 -39.72 19.36 -16.01
N VAL A 108 -39.67 18.53 -14.95
CA VAL A 108 -40.82 17.72 -14.49
C VAL A 108 -42.07 18.57 -14.20
N PRO A 109 -42.00 19.66 -13.41
CA PRO A 109 -43.18 20.45 -13.08
C PRO A 109 -43.78 21.18 -14.29
N ILE A 110 -42.96 21.44 -15.32
CA ILE A 110 -43.37 22.11 -16.57
C ILE A 110 -44.23 21.17 -17.41
N VAL A 111 -43.82 19.90 -17.54
CA VAL A 111 -44.46 18.94 -18.45
C VAL A 111 -45.51 18.07 -17.75
N PHE A 112 -45.27 17.59 -16.52
CA PHE A 112 -46.24 16.81 -15.72
C PHE A 112 -46.60 17.51 -14.42
N LYS A 113 -47.58 18.40 -14.49
CA LYS A 113 -48.04 19.25 -13.39
C LYS A 113 -48.49 18.49 -12.12
N THR A 114 -48.88 17.22 -12.25
CA THR A 114 -49.37 16.38 -11.15
C THR A 114 -48.44 15.23 -10.76
N ALA A 115 -47.40 14.96 -11.55
CA ALA A 115 -46.49 13.85 -11.27
C ALA A 115 -45.52 14.19 -10.12
N ARG A 116 -45.21 13.20 -9.29
CA ARG A 116 -44.19 13.32 -8.24
C ARG A 116 -42.93 12.60 -8.71
N HIS A 117 -41.88 13.37 -8.97
CA HIS A 117 -40.55 12.82 -9.22
C HIS A 117 -40.02 12.10 -7.97
N ARG A 118 -39.48 10.89 -8.16
CA ARG A 118 -38.80 10.13 -7.10
C ARG A 118 -37.52 9.54 -7.67
N PHE A 119 -36.47 9.57 -6.87
CA PHE A 119 -35.23 8.88 -7.19
C PHE A 119 -35.42 7.37 -7.12
N TYR A 120 -34.84 6.65 -8.07
CA TYR A 120 -34.88 5.20 -8.07
C TYR A 120 -33.97 4.63 -6.96
N MET A 121 -34.53 3.72 -6.15
CA MET A 121 -33.85 3.20 -4.94
C MET A 121 -32.50 2.56 -5.25
N TRP A 122 -32.36 1.90 -6.40
CA TRP A 122 -31.11 1.26 -6.79
C TRP A 122 -29.94 2.26 -6.90
N HIS A 123 -30.16 3.43 -7.50
CA HIS A 123 -29.12 4.47 -7.59
C HIS A 123 -28.77 5.05 -6.22
N ILE A 124 -29.76 5.20 -5.32
CA ILE A 124 -29.52 5.61 -3.93
C ILE A 124 -28.65 4.57 -3.24
N MET A 125 -29.03 3.29 -3.32
CA MET A 125 -28.35 2.21 -2.62
C MET A 125 -26.92 1.99 -3.12
N ASN A 126 -26.66 2.14 -4.41
CA ASN A 126 -25.29 2.07 -4.94
C ASN A 126 -24.43 3.23 -4.42
N LYS A 127 -24.93 4.47 -4.50
CA LYS A 127 -24.20 5.64 -3.95
C LYS A 127 -23.94 5.47 -2.45
N VAL A 128 -24.94 5.01 -1.69
CA VAL A 128 -24.79 4.75 -0.25
C VAL A 128 -23.76 3.63 0.01
N ALA A 129 -23.77 2.56 -0.79
CA ALA A 129 -22.81 1.47 -0.64
C ALA A 129 -21.36 1.93 -0.92
N ASP A 130 -21.16 2.74 -1.96
CA ASP A 130 -19.84 3.29 -2.29
C ASP A 130 -19.30 4.19 -1.15
N GLU A 131 -20.15 5.04 -0.58
CA GLU A 131 -19.77 5.88 0.57
C GLU A 131 -19.47 5.05 1.83
N ILE A 132 -20.25 4.01 2.11
CA ILE A 132 -20.00 3.10 3.25
C ILE A 132 -18.68 2.33 3.07
N ASP A 133 -18.36 1.86 1.87
CA ASP A 133 -17.08 1.18 1.59
C ASP A 133 -15.89 2.13 1.80
N ILE A 134 -16.02 3.41 1.44
CA ILE A 134 -14.97 4.41 1.72
C ILE A 134 -14.80 4.64 3.23
N ILE A 135 -15.90 4.77 3.97
CA ILE A 135 -15.87 4.99 5.43
C ILE A 135 -15.23 3.81 6.15
N THR A 136 -15.68 2.59 5.85
CA THR A 136 -15.17 1.36 6.47
C THR A 136 -13.69 1.14 6.18
N ARG A 137 -13.22 1.43 4.95
CA ARG A 137 -11.77 1.39 4.64
C ARG A 137 -10.97 2.39 5.46
N LYS A 138 -11.45 3.63 5.57
CA LYS A 138 -10.77 4.66 6.39
C LYS A 138 -10.70 4.26 7.87
N GLU A 139 -11.76 3.67 8.43
CA GLU A 139 -11.74 3.14 9.79
C GLU A 139 -10.68 2.05 9.96
N THR A 140 -10.56 1.12 8.99
CA THR A 140 -9.53 0.07 9.07
C THR A 140 -8.09 0.61 8.99
N ASP A 141 -7.85 1.64 8.17
CA ASP A 141 -6.53 2.26 8.06
C ASP A 141 -6.18 3.03 9.34
N ILE A 142 -7.14 3.72 9.95
CA ILE A 142 -6.97 4.40 11.26
C ILE A 142 -6.62 3.40 12.35
N LEU A 143 -7.36 2.29 12.46
CA LEU A 143 -7.08 1.24 13.44
C LEU A 143 -5.68 0.65 13.27
N SER A 144 -5.18 0.55 12.03
CA SER A 144 -3.81 0.08 11.77
C SER A 144 -2.75 1.07 12.26
N LEU A 145 -2.98 2.38 12.07
CA LEU A 145 -2.10 3.44 12.57
C LEU A 145 -2.14 3.54 14.10
N GLU A 146 -3.31 3.45 14.72
CA GLU A 146 -3.46 3.40 16.18
C GLU A 146 -2.73 2.19 16.77
N SER A 147 -2.92 1.01 16.17
CA SER A 147 -2.25 -0.22 16.59
C SER A 147 -0.72 -0.09 16.53
N HIS A 148 -0.20 0.50 15.45
CA HIS A 148 1.23 0.77 15.34
C HIS A 148 1.70 1.85 16.34
N ALA A 149 0.93 2.91 16.57
CA ALA A 149 1.25 3.93 17.56
C ALA A 149 1.35 3.34 18.98
N LEU A 150 0.46 2.39 19.32
CA LEU A 150 0.44 1.69 20.60
C LEU A 150 1.73 0.88 20.83
N THR A 151 2.36 0.34 19.79
CA THR A 151 3.63 -0.39 19.95
C THR A 151 4.82 0.56 20.14
N LEU A 152 4.74 1.77 19.59
CA LEU A 152 5.85 2.74 19.54
C LEU A 152 5.92 3.68 20.75
N TYR A 153 4.79 4.27 21.15
CA TYR A 153 4.75 5.39 22.10
C TYR A 153 4.46 4.94 23.53
N THR A 154 4.96 5.69 24.52
CA THR A 154 4.58 5.46 25.93
C THR A 154 3.07 5.58 26.11
N HIS A 155 2.54 5.00 27.19
CA HIS A 155 1.10 5.01 27.45
C HIS A 155 0.52 6.43 27.48
N GLU A 156 1.21 7.39 28.12
CA GLU A 156 0.77 8.79 28.18
C GLU A 156 0.76 9.45 26.79
N LEU A 157 1.84 9.29 26.03
CA LEU A 157 1.96 9.92 24.72
C LEU A 157 1.07 9.25 23.66
N PHE A 158 0.78 7.96 23.83
CA PHE A 158 -0.13 7.23 22.96
C PHE A 158 -1.50 7.92 22.91
N TYR A 159 -2.05 8.38 24.04
CA TYR A 159 -3.34 9.06 24.04
C TYR A 159 -3.29 10.43 23.34
N GLU A 160 -2.20 11.21 23.51
CA GLU A 160 -2.01 12.46 22.73
C GLU A 160 -1.96 12.17 21.22
N ILE A 161 -1.25 11.12 20.81
CA ILE A 161 -1.18 10.72 19.40
C ILE A 161 -2.50 10.14 18.90
N GLN A 162 -3.22 9.39 19.73
CA GLN A 162 -4.52 8.81 19.41
C GLN A 162 -5.56 9.90 19.13
N GLU A 163 -5.55 11.00 19.88
CA GLU A 163 -6.40 12.16 19.61
C GLU A 163 -6.09 12.77 18.24
N GLU A 164 -4.81 12.92 17.88
CA GLU A 164 -4.41 13.42 16.56
C GLU A 164 -4.80 12.45 15.43
N ILE A 165 -4.68 11.13 15.64
CA ILE A 165 -5.13 10.10 14.68
C ILE A 165 -6.65 10.17 14.49
N ASN A 166 -7.43 10.19 15.56
CA ASN A 166 -8.89 10.22 15.48
C ASN A 166 -9.40 11.54 14.90
N SER A 167 -8.76 12.66 15.24
CA SER A 167 -9.09 13.96 14.67
C SER A 167 -8.81 14.02 13.16
N SER A 168 -7.92 13.18 12.64
CA SER A 168 -7.68 13.10 11.20
C SER A 168 -8.88 12.56 10.41
N MET A 169 -9.78 11.79 11.04
CA MET A 169 -10.96 11.22 10.39
C MET A 169 -12.09 12.24 10.22
N TYR A 170 -12.31 13.06 11.24
CA TYR A 170 -13.50 13.92 11.35
C TYR A 170 -13.20 15.42 11.31
N GLY A 171 -11.95 15.81 11.58
CA GLY A 171 -11.49 17.21 11.59
C GLY A 171 -10.89 17.68 10.27
N VAL A 172 -10.86 16.81 9.25
CA VAL A 172 -10.18 17.06 7.96
C VAL A 172 -11.06 16.64 6.77
N GLY A 173 -11.01 17.41 5.70
CA GLY A 173 -11.70 17.31 4.41
C GLY A 173 -10.87 17.95 3.28
N ILE A 174 -11.48 18.39 2.16
CA ILE A 174 -10.71 18.94 1.02
C ILE A 174 -11.30 20.29 0.58
N VAL A 175 -10.46 21.33 0.47
CA VAL A 175 -10.85 22.69 0.00
C VAL A 175 -10.32 23.01 -1.40
N GLY A 176 -9.33 22.28 -1.91
CA GLY A 176 -8.79 22.46 -3.26
C GLY A 176 -7.81 21.35 -3.65
N TYR A 177 -7.41 21.30 -4.94
CA TYR A 177 -6.39 20.39 -5.48
C TYR A 177 -5.49 21.06 -6.55
N ILE A 178 -4.17 20.87 -6.46
CA ILE A 178 -3.09 21.44 -7.26
C ILE A 178 -2.07 20.31 -7.49
N ARG A 179 -2.02 19.82 -8.74
CA ARG A 179 -1.09 18.78 -9.15
C ARG A 179 0.15 19.40 -9.77
N SER A 180 1.34 19.01 -9.29
CA SER A 180 2.61 19.30 -9.96
C SER A 180 3.35 17.99 -10.27
N ALA A 181 4.35 18.02 -11.15
CA ALA A 181 5.02 16.82 -11.67
C ALA A 181 5.74 15.96 -10.61
N SER A 182 6.08 16.52 -9.44
CA SER A 182 6.81 15.82 -8.36
C SER A 182 6.17 15.96 -6.97
N VAL A 183 5.25 16.90 -6.79
CA VAL A 183 4.54 17.13 -5.53
C VAL A 183 3.04 17.11 -5.81
N GLU A 184 2.36 16.12 -5.24
CA GLU A 184 0.90 16.17 -5.11
C GLU A 184 0.62 17.10 -3.91
N MET A 185 0.37 18.37 -4.18
CA MET A 185 -0.14 19.28 -3.16
C MET A 185 -1.65 19.08 -3.08
N THR A 186 -2.28 19.27 -1.92
CA THR A 186 -3.26 20.36 -1.64
C THR A 186 -4.05 20.16 -0.34
N THR A 187 -4.41 21.33 0.20
CA THR A 187 -5.18 21.71 1.40
C THR A 187 -6.07 20.68 2.10
N VAL A 188 -5.96 20.74 3.42
CA VAL A 188 -6.92 20.32 4.45
C VAL A 188 -7.91 21.50 4.70
N PRO A 189 -9.18 21.29 5.10
CA PRO A 189 -10.14 22.35 5.36
C PRO A 189 -9.83 23.02 6.66
N GLU A 190 -10.69 23.98 6.97
CA GLU A 190 -11.02 24.39 8.32
C GLU A 190 -10.81 23.23 9.32
N ASP A 191 -9.69 23.28 10.04
CA ASP A 191 -9.51 22.58 11.31
C ASP A 191 -10.76 22.97 12.13
N SER A 192 -11.73 22.07 12.25
CA SER A 192 -13.03 22.39 12.87
C SER A 192 -12.87 22.84 14.32
N GLN A 193 -11.71 22.56 14.93
CA GLN A 193 -11.35 23.04 16.25
C GLN A 193 -10.66 24.42 16.23
N ARG A 194 -9.96 24.80 15.15
CA ARG A 194 -9.14 26.03 15.08
C ARG A 194 -9.56 27.05 14.02
N ASN A 195 -10.58 26.76 13.22
CA ASN A 195 -11.09 27.61 12.14
C ASN A 195 -9.98 28.18 11.24
N LYS A 196 -9.04 27.31 10.83
CA LYS A 196 -7.85 27.69 10.06
C LYS A 196 -7.52 26.63 9.02
N ILE A 197 -7.02 27.08 7.87
CA ILE A 197 -6.60 26.23 6.76
C ILE A 197 -5.11 25.92 6.90
N PHE A 198 -4.76 24.64 6.81
CA PHE A 198 -3.37 24.17 6.77
C PHE A 198 -3.05 23.51 5.42
N GLY A 199 -1.91 23.87 4.85
CA GLY A 199 -1.39 23.28 3.63
C GLY A 199 -0.61 22.01 3.96
N VAL A 200 -0.86 20.95 3.20
CA VAL A 200 -0.12 19.69 3.29
C VAL A 200 0.46 19.34 1.92
N GLN A 201 1.73 18.95 1.90
CA GLN A 201 2.45 18.53 0.70
C GLN A 201 2.91 17.09 0.89
N TYR A 202 2.57 16.23 -0.05
CA TYR A 202 3.02 14.85 -0.07
C TYR A 202 3.99 14.60 -1.22
N ASN A 203 5.16 14.07 -0.89
CA ASN A 203 6.12 13.58 -1.86
C ASN A 203 5.90 12.07 -2.04
N ALA A 204 5.37 11.68 -3.21
CA ALA A 204 5.07 10.28 -3.51
C ALA A 204 6.32 9.40 -3.67
N LEU A 205 7.50 9.98 -3.93
CA LEU A 205 8.75 9.22 -4.11
C LEU A 205 9.40 8.86 -2.77
N THR A 206 9.34 9.75 -1.79
CA THR A 206 9.97 9.59 -0.48
C THR A 206 8.98 9.29 0.64
N SER A 207 7.68 9.33 0.35
CA SER A 207 6.59 9.29 1.33
C SER A 207 6.70 10.41 2.37
N ASP A 208 7.31 11.53 2.01
CA ASP A 208 7.44 12.68 2.89
C ASP A 208 6.18 13.54 2.90
N VAL A 209 5.74 13.91 4.09
CA VAL A 209 4.64 14.85 4.32
C VAL A 209 5.18 16.11 5.00
N LEU A 210 4.94 17.27 4.37
CA LEU A 210 5.17 18.58 4.98
C LEU A 210 3.83 19.22 5.32
N CYS A 211 3.71 19.76 6.53
CA CYS A 211 2.49 20.44 6.97
C CYS A 211 2.78 21.85 7.47
N THR A 212 1.96 22.84 7.07
CA THR A 212 2.12 24.23 7.51
C THR A 212 1.68 24.48 8.96
N CYS A 213 1.07 23.50 9.65
CA CYS A 213 0.75 23.62 11.09
C CYS A 213 2.00 23.58 11.98
N LYS A 214 3.11 23.08 11.43
CA LYS A 214 4.42 22.99 12.08
C LYS A 214 4.40 22.26 13.42
N LEU A 215 3.46 21.33 13.65
CA LEU A 215 3.40 20.60 14.92
C LEU A 215 4.61 19.67 15.06
N PHE A 216 4.97 18.97 13.99
CA PHE A 216 6.14 18.10 13.99
C PHE A 216 7.44 18.90 14.17
N GLU A 217 7.57 20.05 13.52
CA GLU A 217 8.75 20.91 13.68
C GLU A 217 8.82 21.61 15.04
N ARG A 218 7.69 21.80 15.75
CA ARG A 218 7.65 22.50 17.05
C ARG A 218 7.67 21.56 18.27
N ARG A 219 6.95 20.45 18.19
CA ARG A 219 6.78 19.48 19.28
C ARG A 219 7.33 18.10 18.95
N GLU A 220 7.78 17.88 17.71
CA GLU A 220 8.28 16.56 17.29
C GLU A 220 7.19 15.47 17.36
N LEU A 221 5.92 15.90 17.27
CA LEU A 221 4.74 15.04 17.24
C LEU A 221 3.98 15.19 15.93
N ILE A 222 3.43 14.08 15.45
CA ILE A 222 2.69 14.01 14.20
C ILE A 222 1.30 14.63 14.43
N CYS A 223 0.90 15.57 13.57
CA CYS A 223 -0.44 16.16 13.63
C CYS A 223 -1.47 15.36 12.83
N MET A 224 -2.75 15.62 13.12
CA MET A 224 -3.92 15.10 12.42
C MET A 224 -3.85 15.33 10.90
N HIS A 225 -3.23 16.43 10.45
CA HIS A 225 -3.08 16.71 9.03
C HIS A 225 -2.12 15.74 8.32
N ILE A 226 -1.07 15.30 9.02
CA ILE A 226 -0.13 14.31 8.49
C ILE A 226 -0.76 12.92 8.56
N PHE A 227 -1.46 12.59 9.66
CA PHE A 227 -2.20 11.33 9.76
C PHE A 227 -3.28 11.20 8.70
N TRP A 228 -3.99 12.29 8.36
CA TRP A 228 -4.96 12.28 7.27
C TRP A 228 -4.30 11.88 5.94
N VAL A 229 -3.09 12.37 5.65
CA VAL A 229 -2.35 11.95 4.45
C VAL A 229 -2.00 10.47 4.53
N PHE A 230 -1.56 9.97 5.69
CA PHE A 230 -1.24 8.55 5.86
C PHE A 230 -2.46 7.67 5.57
N SER A 231 -3.64 8.00 6.11
CA SER A 231 -4.88 7.28 5.81
C SER A 231 -5.27 7.38 4.34
N ASN A 232 -5.20 8.55 3.71
CA ASN A 232 -5.56 8.71 2.29
C ASN A 232 -4.55 8.06 1.32
N LYS A 233 -3.31 7.84 1.76
CA LYS A 233 -2.29 7.11 1.01
C LYS A 233 -2.19 5.63 1.43
N VAL A 234 -3.12 5.16 2.26
CA VAL A 234 -3.24 3.76 2.72
C VAL A 234 -1.93 3.29 3.40
N LEU A 235 -1.30 4.19 4.14
CA LEU A 235 -0.13 3.86 4.96
C LEU A 235 -0.62 3.24 6.27
N LYS A 236 -0.40 1.94 6.42
CA LYS A 236 -0.80 1.18 7.61
C LYS A 236 0.14 1.35 8.81
N THR A 237 1.31 1.92 8.56
CA THR A 237 2.34 2.14 9.57
C THR A 237 2.89 3.55 9.47
N ILE A 238 3.17 4.13 10.63
CA ILE A 238 3.87 5.41 10.79
C ILE A 238 5.28 5.26 10.20
N PRO A 239 5.67 6.06 9.18
CA PRO A 239 7.01 5.97 8.61
C PRO A 239 8.11 6.29 9.63
N LYS A 240 9.22 5.55 9.58
CA LYS A 240 10.32 5.61 10.57
C LYS A 240 10.84 7.02 10.86
N LYS A 241 10.91 7.88 9.84
CA LYS A 241 11.37 9.27 9.98
C LYS A 241 10.51 10.16 10.90
N TYR A 242 9.27 9.76 11.19
CA TYR A 242 8.38 10.46 12.12
C TYR A 242 8.38 9.86 13.53
N ILE A 243 9.15 8.78 13.75
CA ILE A 243 9.27 8.11 15.05
C ILE A 243 10.57 8.59 15.69
N LEU A 244 10.46 9.46 16.68
CA LEU A 244 11.64 10.04 17.34
C LEU A 244 11.96 9.30 18.64
N PRO A 245 13.25 8.96 18.89
CA PRO A 245 13.64 8.13 20.04
C PRO A 245 13.12 8.66 21.38
N GLN A 246 13.15 9.98 21.57
CA GLN A 246 12.71 10.64 22.81
C GLN A 246 11.25 10.40 23.18
N TRP A 247 10.40 10.13 22.18
CA TRP A 247 8.96 9.92 22.33
C TRP A 247 8.58 8.44 22.35
N SER A 248 9.53 7.55 22.02
CA SER A 248 9.29 6.11 21.99
C SER A 248 9.28 5.47 23.38
N LYS A 249 8.66 4.30 23.54
CA LYS A 249 8.75 3.47 24.77
C LYS A 249 10.19 3.15 25.18
N ASN A 250 11.11 3.20 24.22
CA ASN A 250 12.52 2.93 24.41
C ASN A 250 13.36 4.19 24.68
N ALA A 251 12.75 5.37 24.91
CA ALA A 251 13.45 6.64 25.11
C ALA A 251 14.49 6.61 26.26
N LEU A 252 14.21 5.82 27.31
CA LEU A 252 15.12 5.63 28.45
C LEU A 252 16.10 4.47 28.28
N ARG A 253 15.94 3.65 27.23
CA ARG A 253 16.96 2.67 26.86
C ARG A 253 18.06 3.45 26.14
N GLY A 254 19.16 3.67 26.85
CA GLY A 254 20.35 4.30 26.26
C GLY A 254 20.80 3.53 25.00
N PRO A 255 21.55 4.18 24.09
CA PRO A 255 22.12 3.51 22.93
C PRO A 255 22.88 2.26 23.39
N ILE A 256 22.47 1.10 22.86
CA ILE A 256 23.17 -0.16 23.10
C ILE A 256 24.45 -0.09 22.27
N TYR A 257 25.59 -0.18 22.93
CA TYR A 257 26.86 -0.20 22.24
C TYR A 257 27.29 -1.64 22.00
N ASP A 258 27.76 -1.96 20.80
CA ASP A 258 28.50 -3.21 20.55
C ASP A 258 29.82 -3.22 21.35
N LEU A 259 30.54 -4.36 21.31
CA LEU A 259 31.85 -4.48 21.98
C LEU A 259 32.90 -3.46 21.48
N ASN A 260 32.64 -2.77 20.38
CA ASN A 260 33.49 -1.76 19.78
C ASN A 260 33.03 -0.32 20.09
N GLY A 261 31.94 -0.13 20.84
CA GLY A 261 31.41 1.19 21.14
C GLY A 261 30.53 1.78 20.03
N ASN A 262 30.07 1.00 19.06
CA ASN A 262 29.14 1.43 18.01
C ASN A 262 27.69 1.27 18.46
N ILE A 263 26.83 2.20 18.07
CA ILE A 263 25.38 2.13 18.34
C ILE A 263 24.79 0.93 17.59
N PHE A 264 24.08 0.06 18.31
CA PHE A 264 23.40 -1.10 17.76
C PHE A 264 22.11 -0.63 17.06
N GLU A 265 22.13 -0.54 15.74
CA GLU A 265 21.08 0.14 14.94
C GLU A 265 19.76 -0.64 14.80
N ASN A 266 19.71 -1.94 15.16
CA ASN A 266 18.59 -2.83 14.82
C ASN A 266 17.90 -3.45 16.04
N TYR A 267 17.03 -2.66 16.70
CA TYR A 267 16.15 -3.15 17.76
C TYR A 267 14.98 -4.02 17.22
N ASP A 268 14.55 -3.82 15.97
CA ASP A 268 13.33 -4.42 15.40
C ASP A 268 13.45 -5.90 15.01
N THR A 269 14.68 -6.45 14.91
CA THR A 269 14.94 -7.84 14.47
C THR A 269 15.60 -8.70 15.54
N ALA A 270 15.61 -8.23 16.80
CA ALA A 270 16.33 -8.88 17.88
C ALA A 270 15.57 -10.12 18.39
N ASP A 271 16.21 -11.30 18.26
CA ASP A 271 15.71 -12.55 18.82
C ASP A 271 15.67 -12.48 20.37
N GLU A 272 14.91 -13.37 21.03
CA GLU A 272 14.62 -13.34 22.48
C GLU A 272 15.89 -13.24 23.33
N LEU A 273 16.96 -13.93 22.91
CA LEU A 273 18.27 -13.87 23.53
C LEU A 273 18.92 -12.47 23.45
N GLN A 274 18.79 -11.78 22.31
CA GLN A 274 19.35 -10.43 22.14
C GLN A 274 18.60 -9.41 22.98
N LEU A 275 17.29 -9.58 23.16
CA LEU A 275 16.49 -8.73 24.03
C LEU A 275 16.88 -8.90 25.50
N GLU A 276 17.07 -10.13 25.97
CA GLU A 276 17.53 -10.41 27.33
C GLU A 276 18.95 -9.91 27.56
N MET A 277 19.86 -10.12 26.61
CA MET A 277 21.21 -9.54 26.66
C MET A 277 21.15 -8.01 26.77
N SER A 278 20.24 -7.37 26.03
CA SER A 278 20.06 -5.91 26.05
C SER A 278 19.55 -5.40 27.39
N LYS A 279 18.60 -6.12 28.03
CA LYS A 279 18.10 -5.78 29.38
C LYS A 279 19.23 -5.84 30.41
N VAL A 280 20.00 -6.94 30.40
CA VAL A 280 21.14 -7.11 31.32
C VAL A 280 22.19 -6.01 31.11
N TRP A 281 22.50 -5.65 29.87
CA TRP A 281 23.49 -4.63 29.57
C TRP A 281 23.06 -3.23 30.01
N SER A 282 21.78 -2.89 29.83
CA SER A 282 21.21 -1.62 30.30
C SER A 282 21.27 -1.48 31.81
N GLU A 283 20.89 -2.52 32.56
CA GLU A 283 20.98 -2.53 34.02
C GLU A 283 22.42 -2.36 34.49
N PHE A 284 23.36 -3.06 33.84
CA PHE A 284 24.78 -2.94 34.15
C PHE A 284 25.31 -1.51 33.95
N TYR A 285 24.94 -0.88 32.83
CA TYR A 285 25.35 0.49 32.54
C TYR A 285 24.72 1.52 33.49
N ASN A 286 23.45 1.34 33.86
CA ASN A 286 22.76 2.18 34.84
C ASN A 286 23.47 2.13 36.21
N VAL A 287 23.85 0.94 36.68
CA VAL A 287 24.61 0.77 37.92
C VAL A 287 25.98 1.45 37.83
N ILE A 288 26.72 1.23 36.74
CA ILE A 288 28.03 1.87 36.54
C ILE A 288 27.90 3.39 36.54
N SER A 289 26.97 3.95 35.78
CA SER A 289 26.80 5.40 35.66
C SER A 289 26.38 6.05 36.99
N ALA A 290 25.56 5.38 37.80
CA ALA A 290 25.16 5.85 39.13
C ALA A 290 26.32 5.86 40.14
N VAL A 291 27.23 4.89 40.04
CA VAL A 291 28.32 4.66 41.00
C VAL A 291 29.64 5.33 40.59
N ALA A 292 29.90 5.48 39.28
CA ALA A 292 31.16 5.98 38.72
C ALA A 292 31.54 7.38 39.20
N LYS A 293 30.59 8.16 39.71
CA LYS A 293 30.82 9.51 40.26
C LYS A 293 31.04 9.53 41.79
N LYS A 294 30.89 8.41 42.49
CA LYS A 294 30.76 8.39 43.96
C LYS A 294 31.75 7.47 44.66
N GLU A 295 31.97 6.24 44.17
CA GLU A 295 32.76 5.26 44.95
C GLU A 295 33.42 4.15 44.11
N ALA A 296 34.73 4.23 43.93
CA ALA A 296 35.49 3.25 43.13
C ALA A 296 35.54 1.83 43.75
N ALA A 297 35.28 1.69 45.06
CA ALA A 297 35.26 0.40 45.73
C ALA A 297 34.10 -0.49 45.26
N VAL A 298 32.95 0.11 44.96
CA VAL A 298 31.76 -0.59 44.46
C VAL A 298 31.99 -1.13 43.04
N LEU A 299 32.67 -0.35 42.17
CA LEU A 299 33.06 -0.83 40.84
C LEU A 299 34.02 -2.01 40.89
N ARG A 300 34.98 -2.00 41.84
CA ARG A 300 35.88 -3.14 42.07
C ARG A 300 35.14 -4.38 42.59
N GLY A 301 34.13 -4.18 43.44
CA GLY A 301 33.24 -5.26 43.89
C GLY A 301 32.45 -5.88 42.73
N LEU A 302 31.84 -5.04 41.90
CA LEU A 302 31.08 -5.46 40.72
C LEU A 302 31.96 -6.23 39.71
N GLN A 303 33.18 -5.74 39.46
CA GLN A 303 34.14 -6.42 38.60
C GLN A 303 34.51 -7.81 39.13
N ARG A 304 34.62 -7.97 40.45
CA ARG A 304 34.92 -9.28 41.07
C ARG A 304 33.77 -10.26 40.85
N VAL A 305 32.54 -9.85 41.13
CA VAL A 305 31.33 -10.69 40.94
C VAL A 305 31.18 -11.13 39.49
N LEU A 306 31.40 -10.21 38.53
CA LEU A 306 31.36 -10.57 37.11
C LEU A 306 32.43 -11.58 36.71
N LYS A 307 33.63 -11.48 37.30
CA LYS A 307 34.70 -12.42 37.04
C LYS A 307 34.36 -13.82 37.58
N GLU A 308 33.83 -13.88 38.80
CA GLU A 308 33.36 -15.14 39.40
C GLU A 308 32.21 -15.77 38.59
N PHE A 309 31.27 -14.95 38.12
CA PHE A 309 30.18 -15.41 37.26
C PHE A 309 30.72 -15.94 35.92
N LYS A 310 31.66 -15.23 35.28
CA LYS A 310 32.32 -15.68 34.05
C LYS A 310 33.01 -17.03 34.25
N ASP A 311 33.79 -17.17 35.31
CA ASP A 311 34.52 -18.40 35.62
C ASP A 311 33.55 -19.59 35.84
N THR A 312 32.37 -19.31 36.44
CA THR A 312 31.31 -20.31 36.63
C THR A 312 30.67 -20.75 35.32
N VAL A 313 30.37 -19.81 34.42
CA VAL A 313 29.78 -20.09 33.09
C VAL A 313 30.76 -20.87 32.20
N GLU A 314 32.04 -20.52 32.22
CA GLU A 314 33.08 -21.23 31.47
C GLU A 314 33.28 -22.68 31.96
N GLN A 315 32.98 -22.96 33.22
CA GLN A 315 33.03 -24.32 33.79
C GLN A 315 31.78 -25.15 33.49
N THR A 316 30.62 -24.52 33.32
CA THR A 316 29.35 -25.22 33.03
C THR A 316 29.11 -25.44 31.53
N THR A 317 29.81 -24.73 30.66
CA THR A 317 29.71 -24.89 29.21
C THR A 317 30.70 -25.97 28.75
N GLU A 318 30.23 -27.22 28.57
CA GLU A 318 31.10 -28.31 28.06
C GLU A 318 31.68 -27.95 26.68
N ARG A 319 33.02 -27.93 26.57
CA ARG A 319 33.69 -27.83 25.27
C ARG A 319 33.46 -29.11 24.48
N MET A 320 32.63 -29.04 23.45
CA MET A 320 32.56 -30.09 22.44
C MET A 320 33.93 -30.29 21.78
N SER A 321 34.33 -31.53 21.56
CA SER A 321 35.57 -31.81 20.83
C SER A 321 35.41 -31.41 19.36
N LYS A 322 36.48 -30.94 18.71
CA LYS A 322 36.49 -30.59 17.28
C LYS A 322 35.97 -31.72 16.38
N GLN A 323 36.10 -32.97 16.83
CA GLN A 323 35.60 -34.13 16.12
C GLN A 323 34.07 -34.22 16.19
N GLN A 324 33.48 -33.95 17.36
CA GLN A 324 32.03 -33.90 17.54
C GLN A 324 31.39 -32.71 16.80
N GLU A 325 32.06 -31.56 16.74
CA GLU A 325 31.60 -30.43 15.92
C GLU A 325 31.55 -30.79 14.43
N MET A 326 32.55 -31.51 13.93
CA MET A 326 32.65 -31.89 12.52
C MET A 326 31.68 -33.01 12.14
N GLU A 327 31.44 -33.96 13.04
CA GLU A 327 30.45 -35.03 12.84
C GLU A 327 29.01 -34.50 12.85
N MET A 328 28.70 -33.49 13.68
CA MET A 328 27.40 -32.80 13.66
C MET A 328 27.15 -32.04 12.36
N LEU A 329 28.18 -31.38 11.82
CA LEU A 329 28.05 -30.58 10.60
C LEU A 329 27.82 -31.44 9.36
N ILE A 330 28.36 -32.67 9.35
CA ILE A 330 28.33 -33.57 8.20
C ILE A 330 27.21 -34.63 8.34
N GLY A 331 26.69 -34.86 9.56
CA GLY A 331 25.61 -35.80 9.85
C GLY A 331 26.01 -37.28 9.78
N CYS A 332 27.31 -37.57 9.69
CA CYS A 332 27.86 -38.91 9.56
C CYS A 332 29.16 -39.02 10.36
N SER A 333 29.28 -40.09 11.16
CA SER A 333 30.53 -40.44 11.85
C SER A 333 31.51 -41.13 10.90
N ALA A 334 32.81 -40.85 11.04
CA ALA A 334 33.84 -41.41 10.18
C ALA A 334 33.93 -42.95 10.33
N LEU A 335 33.80 -43.69 9.23
CA LEU A 335 34.05 -45.14 9.23
C LEU A 335 35.55 -45.43 9.29
N ASN A 336 35.96 -46.36 10.17
CA ASN A 336 37.36 -46.62 10.49
C ASN A 336 38.21 -47.23 9.35
N GLU A 337 37.62 -47.74 8.26
CA GLU A 337 38.37 -48.23 7.10
C GLU A 337 37.68 -47.91 5.77
N VAL A 338 38.41 -47.23 4.88
CA VAL A 338 37.99 -46.94 3.50
C VAL A 338 38.82 -47.78 2.53
N ARG A 339 38.21 -48.78 1.86
CA ARG A 339 38.84 -49.52 0.75
C ARG A 339 38.61 -48.79 -0.57
N ILE A 340 39.66 -48.13 -1.08
CA ILE A 340 39.65 -47.47 -2.40
C ILE A 340 40.19 -48.43 -3.47
N LEU A 341 39.37 -48.77 -4.47
CA LEU A 341 39.81 -49.53 -5.65
C LEU A 341 40.25 -48.57 -6.77
N PRO A 342 41.30 -48.91 -7.54
CA PRO A 342 41.78 -48.04 -8.62
C PRO A 342 40.78 -47.94 -9.79
N PRO A 343 40.72 -46.79 -10.50
CA PRO A 343 39.78 -46.58 -11.59
C PRO A 343 40.13 -47.46 -12.82
N ARG A 344 39.11 -47.88 -13.57
CA ARG A 344 39.32 -48.64 -14.83
C ARG A 344 39.98 -47.73 -15.88
N HIS A 345 41.14 -48.14 -16.38
CA HIS A 345 41.92 -47.41 -17.39
C HIS A 345 41.20 -47.41 -18.76
N SER A 346 40.90 -46.24 -19.32
CA SER A 346 40.50 -46.12 -20.73
C SER A 346 41.74 -45.99 -21.63
N LYS A 347 41.73 -46.64 -22.80
CA LYS A 347 42.79 -46.54 -23.80
C LYS A 347 42.42 -45.48 -24.84
N ASN A 348 43.09 -44.34 -24.80
CA ASN A 348 42.88 -43.27 -25.79
C ASN A 348 44.21 -43.01 -26.53
N LYS A 349 44.14 -43.06 -27.86
CA LYS A 349 45.21 -42.83 -28.84
C LYS A 349 45.68 -41.36 -28.79
N GLY A 350 46.99 -41.12 -28.79
CA GLY A 350 47.58 -39.79 -29.01
C GLY A 350 48.63 -39.42 -27.98
N SER A 351 49.90 -39.73 -28.28
CA SER A 351 51.05 -39.44 -27.43
C SER A 351 51.41 -37.94 -27.47
N GLY A 352 50.81 -37.13 -26.61
CA GLY A 352 51.36 -35.84 -26.23
C GLY A 352 52.30 -36.01 -25.03
N LYS A 353 53.59 -35.69 -25.18
CA LYS A 353 54.57 -35.77 -24.07
C LYS A 353 54.03 -35.02 -22.84
N ARG A 354 54.03 -35.69 -21.68
CA ARG A 354 53.58 -35.13 -20.39
C ARG A 354 54.18 -33.75 -20.16
N ILE A 355 53.33 -32.74 -20.01
CA ILE A 355 53.75 -31.38 -19.66
C ILE A 355 54.35 -31.43 -18.25
N VAL A 356 55.67 -31.23 -18.15
CA VAL A 356 56.38 -31.23 -16.87
C VAL A 356 56.24 -29.86 -16.24
N THR A 357 55.59 -29.80 -15.08
CA THR A 357 55.39 -28.57 -14.31
C THR A 357 56.72 -27.96 -13.85
N SER A 358 56.72 -26.64 -13.62
CA SER A 358 57.88 -25.86 -13.16
C SER A 358 58.52 -26.46 -11.90
N LYS A 359 57.69 -27.00 -11.00
CA LYS A 359 58.11 -27.69 -9.77
C LYS A 359 58.95 -28.94 -10.07
N ASN A 360 58.52 -29.76 -11.04
CA ASN A 360 59.26 -30.97 -11.42
C ASN A 360 60.57 -30.63 -12.14
N LYS A 361 60.62 -29.54 -12.93
CA LYS A 361 61.87 -29.03 -13.51
C LYS A 361 62.86 -28.55 -12.44
N ALA A 362 62.37 -27.91 -11.37
CA ALA A 362 63.20 -27.44 -10.27
C ALA A 362 63.79 -28.60 -9.45
N ILE A 363 63.01 -29.65 -9.19
CA ILE A 363 63.46 -30.86 -8.49
C ILE A 363 64.56 -31.59 -9.27
N GLU A 364 64.42 -31.73 -10.59
CA GLU A 364 65.46 -32.29 -11.47
C GLU A 364 66.76 -31.47 -11.47
N LYS A 365 66.65 -30.14 -11.45
CA LYS A 365 67.81 -29.23 -11.42
C LYS A 365 68.56 -29.28 -10.08
N ALA A 366 67.84 -29.46 -8.97
CA ALA A 366 68.41 -29.60 -7.63
C ALA A 366 69.16 -30.93 -7.42
N LYS A 367 68.85 -31.96 -8.21
CA LYS A 367 69.54 -33.26 -8.15
C LYS A 367 70.91 -33.29 -8.85
N LYS A 368 71.28 -32.24 -9.59
CA LYS A 368 72.59 -32.20 -10.27
C LYS A 368 73.69 -31.75 -9.30
N PRO A 369 74.82 -32.48 -9.21
CA PRO A 369 75.92 -32.12 -8.31
C PRO A 369 76.57 -30.79 -8.72
N LYS A 370 76.89 -29.93 -7.74
CA LYS A 370 77.65 -28.69 -7.96
C LYS A 370 79.08 -29.03 -8.37
N ARG A 371 79.57 -28.44 -9.46
CA ARG A 371 80.96 -28.58 -9.92
C ARG A 371 81.89 -27.76 -9.03
N SER A 372 82.91 -28.37 -8.44
CA SER A 372 84.03 -27.68 -7.80
C SER A 372 85.15 -27.44 -8.83
N CYS A 373 85.72 -26.24 -8.84
CA CYS A 373 86.90 -25.92 -9.64
C CYS A 373 88.16 -26.16 -8.80
N GLY A 374 89.08 -26.99 -9.32
CA GLY A 374 90.39 -27.20 -8.74
C GLY A 374 91.31 -26.02 -9.04
N ASN A 375 91.98 -25.55 -8.00
CA ASN A 375 92.87 -24.37 -7.89
C ASN A 375 92.22 -23.03 -7.54
N SER A 376 92.72 -22.52 -6.41
CA SER A 376 92.54 -21.22 -5.79
C SER A 376 91.31 -21.05 -4.86
N ASN A 377 91.61 -21.14 -3.56
CA ASN A 377 90.87 -20.54 -2.47
C ASN A 377 90.58 -19.05 -2.76
N ARG A 378 89.32 -18.65 -2.91
CA ARG A 378 88.67 -17.50 -2.22
C ARG A 378 87.21 -17.32 -2.66
N LEU A 379 86.43 -16.92 -1.65
CA LEU A 379 84.97 -16.80 -1.48
C LEU A 379 84.12 -16.25 -2.64
N ALA A 380 82.91 -16.80 -2.79
CA ALA A 380 81.65 -16.10 -2.51
C ALA A 380 80.56 -17.12 -2.10
#